data_AF-A0A1G0BH08-F1
#
_entry.id   AF-A0A1G0BH08-F1
#
_cell.length_a   1.000
_cell.length_b   1.000
_cell.length_c   1.000
_cell.angle_alpha   90.00
_cell.angle_beta   90.00
_cell.angle_gamma   90.00
#
_symmetry.space_group_name_H-M   'P 1'
#
loop_
_entity.id
_entity.type
_entity.pdbx_description
1 polymer ?
#
loop_
_entity_poly.entity_id
_entity_poly.type
_entity_poly.pdbx_seq_one_letter_code
_entity_poly.pdbx_strand_id
1 'polypeptide(L)'
;MRVHGQSGFTLTEIIMVIVITGILGSMAAVFLRAPVQQYLDIGQRADLTDIADLALHRMTNDIGTAVPSSVRVAGIAPIYLEFLPTKDGGRYRAVSSTPDVCAGVAGNAGSGALVFDGADTCFEILGPAVSFVVDDRIVVGSTQPGGNPYDTAATGMLRRYAGAAGAQVSAVIDSGFPLAATDTSQRFEVVPVDQRAVTYACIGTLGTLDTNGDGQGKLVRYWNYGFNSAQVAPPVGGSSAVLANKLYTCGIVVDQSRGLIANTLQFARASEVISLYQEIHVHSSPTIHVHNTP
;
A
#
# COMPACT_ATOMS: atom_id res chain seq x y z
N MET A 1 18.86 77.83 32.62
CA MET A 1 18.12 76.77 31.92
C MET A 1 17.59 77.33 30.62
N ARG A 2 18.12 76.90 29.47
CA ARG A 2 17.58 77.31 28.15
C ARG A 2 16.32 76.48 27.88
N VAL A 3 15.17 77.15 27.89
CA VAL A 3 13.89 76.56 27.49
C VAL A 3 13.95 76.39 25.97
N HIS A 4 13.98 75.15 25.51
CA HIS A 4 13.83 74.83 24.10
C HIS A 4 12.36 75.05 23.73
N GLY A 5 12.08 76.00 22.84
CA GLY A 5 10.73 76.20 22.31
C GLY A 5 10.29 74.95 21.57
N GLN A 6 9.17 74.35 21.98
CA GLN A 6 8.52 73.27 21.23
C GLN A 6 8.07 73.83 19.87
N SER A 7 8.73 73.39 18.80
CA SER A 7 8.26 73.58 17.43
C SER A 7 7.09 72.61 17.17
N GLY A 8 5.87 73.13 17.10
CA GLY A 8 4.68 72.36 16.71
C GLY A 8 4.65 72.08 15.22
N PHE A 9 4.20 70.87 14.85
CA PHE A 9 4.02 70.42 13.46
C PHE A 9 2.89 71.21 12.76
N THR A 10 3.07 71.61 11.51
CA THR A 10 2.02 72.30 10.74
C THR A 10 1.05 71.31 10.09
N LEU A 11 -0.22 71.70 9.91
CA LEU A 11 -1.24 70.88 9.23
C LEU A 11 -0.78 70.43 7.84
N THR A 12 -0.15 71.34 7.09
CA THR A 12 0.41 71.09 5.76
C THR A 12 1.53 70.06 5.77
N GLU A 13 2.36 70.06 6.80
CA GLU A 13 3.45 69.09 6.95
C GLU A 13 2.91 67.69 7.22
N ILE A 14 1.86 67.55 8.03
CA ILE A 14 1.18 66.27 8.26
C ILE A 14 0.54 65.73 6.97
N ILE A 15 -0.16 66.58 6.21
CA ILE A 15 -0.79 66.18 4.95
C ILE A 15 0.26 65.67 3.94
N MET A 16 1.37 66.40 3.79
CA MET A 16 2.45 66.01 2.87
C MET A 16 3.07 64.67 3.26
N VAL A 17 3.28 64.41 4.56
CA VAL A 17 3.81 63.13 5.05
C VAL A 17 2.86 61.96 4.74
N ILE A 18 1.55 62.12 4.96
CA ILE A 18 0.56 61.06 4.68
C ILE A 18 0.53 60.74 3.17
N VAL A 19 0.56 61.77 2.31
CA VAL A 19 0.55 61.58 0.85
C VAL A 19 1.81 60.87 0.37
N ILE A 20 2.99 61.31 0.82
CA ILE A 20 4.27 60.72 0.41
C ILE A 20 4.38 59.27 0.90
N THR A 21 4.02 59.02 2.17
CA THR A 21 4.03 57.64 2.72
C THR A 21 3.02 56.74 2.01
N GLY A 22 1.86 57.25 1.58
CA GLY A 22 0.90 56.51 0.75
C GLY A 22 1.47 56.11 -0.61
N ILE A 23 2.14 57.03 -1.32
CA ILE A 23 2.77 56.75 -2.62
C ILE A 23 3.87 55.69 -2.45
N LEU A 24 4.79 55.91 -1.51
CA LEU A 24 5.89 54.98 -1.23
C LEU A 24 5.38 53.60 -0.78
N GLY A 25 4.35 53.57 0.07
CA GLY A 25 3.70 52.34 0.52
C GLY A 25 3.07 51.55 -0.63
N SER A 26 2.43 52.22 -1.58
CA SER A 26 1.85 51.56 -2.76
C SER A 26 2.90 50.94 -3.68
N MET A 27 4.04 51.62 -3.89
CA MET A 27 5.16 51.07 -4.67
C MET A 27 5.77 49.84 -3.96
N ALA A 28 6.01 49.96 -2.65
CA ALA A 28 6.53 48.85 -1.85
C ALA A 28 5.58 47.64 -1.86
N ALA A 29 4.27 47.84 -1.80
CA ALA A 29 3.28 46.76 -1.85
C ALA A 29 3.35 45.94 -3.14
N VAL A 30 3.59 46.57 -4.29
CA VAL A 30 3.76 45.86 -5.58
C VAL A 30 5.00 44.98 -5.54
N PHE A 31 6.12 45.49 -5.01
CA PHE A 31 7.37 44.73 -4.88
C PHE A 31 7.28 43.60 -3.86
N LEU A 32 6.50 43.75 -2.79
CA LEU A 32 6.31 42.71 -1.78
C LEU A 32 5.34 41.61 -2.22
N ARG A 33 4.44 41.88 -3.18
CA ARG A 33 3.49 40.89 -3.67
C ARG A 33 4.18 39.69 -4.30
N ALA A 34 5.17 39.91 -5.16
CA ALA A 34 5.91 38.84 -5.85
C ALA A 34 6.61 37.86 -4.89
N PRO A 35 7.45 38.29 -3.92
CA PRO A 35 8.10 37.37 -3.00
C PRO A 35 7.11 36.65 -2.06
N VAL A 36 5.99 37.28 -1.68
CA VAL A 36 4.95 36.62 -0.87
C VAL A 36 4.25 35.53 -1.68
N GLN A 37 3.86 35.81 -2.93
CA GLN A 37 3.26 34.80 -3.81
C GLN A 37 4.22 33.64 -4.07
N GLN A 38 5.49 33.94 -4.37
CA GLN A 38 6.51 32.92 -4.56
C GLN A 38 6.69 32.02 -3.32
N TYR A 39 6.65 32.60 -2.11
CA TYR A 39 6.73 31.83 -0.88
C TYR A 39 5.54 30.87 -0.70
N LEU A 40 4.32 31.33 -1.02
CA LEU A 40 3.11 30.50 -0.96
C LEU A 40 3.14 29.38 -2.01
N ASP A 41 3.57 29.67 -3.23
CA ASP A 41 3.67 28.70 -4.31
C ASP A 41 4.68 27.59 -3.98
N ILE A 42 5.83 27.95 -3.37
CA ILE A 42 6.82 26.98 -2.89
C ILE A 42 6.20 26.03 -1.86
N GLY A 43 5.44 26.55 -0.88
CA GLY A 43 4.79 25.73 0.13
C GLY A 43 3.77 24.77 -0.47
N GLN A 44 2.94 25.24 -1.40
CA GLN A 44 1.92 24.40 -2.04
C GLN A 44 2.52 23.26 -2.88
N ARG A 45 3.67 23.50 -3.54
CA ARG A 45 4.43 22.50 -4.29
C ARG A 45 5.09 21.47 -3.39
N ALA A 46 5.66 21.91 -2.26
CA ALA A 46 6.24 21.02 -1.27
C ALA A 46 5.19 20.05 -0.75
N ASP A 47 4.03 20.56 -0.30
CA ASP A 47 2.92 19.73 0.19
C ASP A 47 2.43 18.71 -0.84
N LEU A 48 2.37 19.09 -2.13
CA LEU A 48 1.96 18.17 -3.18
C LEU A 48 2.95 17.04 -3.36
N THR A 49 4.24 17.39 -3.46
CA THR A 49 5.32 16.41 -3.64
C THR A 49 5.36 15.44 -2.47
N ASP A 50 5.25 15.95 -1.23
CA ASP A 50 5.25 15.12 -0.02
C ASP A 50 4.09 14.11 0.00
N ILE A 51 2.87 14.55 -0.37
CA ILE A 51 1.70 13.67 -0.47
C ILE A 51 1.91 12.60 -1.54
N ALA A 52 2.45 13.00 -2.70
CA ALA A 52 2.72 12.10 -3.82
C ALA A 52 3.76 11.03 -3.44
N ASP A 53 4.88 11.45 -2.87
CA ASP A 53 5.99 10.57 -2.49
C ASP A 53 5.57 9.61 -1.38
N LEU A 54 4.85 10.09 -0.36
CA LEU A 54 4.35 9.22 0.71
C LEU A 54 3.37 8.17 0.17
N ALA A 55 2.47 8.57 -0.73
CA ALA A 55 1.50 7.66 -1.33
C ALA A 55 2.17 6.58 -2.18
N LEU A 56 3.15 6.95 -3.01
CA LEU A 56 3.91 6.03 -3.85
C LEU A 56 4.82 5.12 -3.04
N HIS A 57 5.52 5.66 -2.06
CA HIS A 57 6.39 4.86 -1.19
C HIS A 57 5.58 3.80 -0.45
N ARG A 58 4.42 4.18 0.10
CA ARG A 58 3.51 3.24 0.75
C ARG A 58 2.97 2.19 -0.22
N MET A 59 2.52 2.60 -1.40
CA MET A 59 2.03 1.69 -2.44
C MET A 59 3.11 0.68 -2.87
N THR A 60 4.35 1.15 -3.03
CA THR A 60 5.52 0.33 -3.37
C THR A 60 5.82 -0.70 -2.30
N ASN A 61 5.84 -0.27 -1.04
CA ASN A 61 6.14 -1.16 0.07
C ASN A 61 5.05 -2.23 0.24
N ASP A 62 3.77 -1.84 0.16
CA ASP A 62 2.66 -2.79 0.27
C ASP A 62 2.67 -3.80 -0.91
N ILE A 63 2.91 -3.33 -2.14
CA ILE A 63 2.96 -4.21 -3.33
C ILE A 63 4.21 -5.09 -3.34
N GLY A 64 5.35 -4.59 -2.86
CA GLY A 64 6.60 -5.33 -2.80
C GLY A 64 6.53 -6.56 -1.88
N THR A 65 5.56 -6.56 -0.95
CA THR A 65 5.23 -7.69 -0.07
C THR A 65 4.01 -8.47 -0.54
N ALA A 66 3.58 -8.32 -1.79
CA ALA A 66 2.44 -9.07 -2.29
C ALA A 66 2.77 -10.57 -2.45
N VAL A 67 1.80 -11.42 -2.16
CA VAL A 67 1.86 -12.85 -2.50
C VAL A 67 2.10 -12.97 -4.02
N PRO A 68 3.03 -13.81 -4.47
CA PRO A 68 3.29 -14.02 -5.89
C PRO A 68 2.01 -14.37 -6.65
N SER A 69 1.89 -13.86 -7.88
CA SER A 69 0.69 -14.05 -8.73
C SER A 69 -0.65 -13.57 -8.13
N SER A 70 -0.66 -12.88 -6.98
CA SER A 70 -1.89 -12.30 -6.43
C SER A 70 -2.27 -10.97 -7.06
N VAL A 71 -1.32 -10.26 -7.67
CA VAL A 71 -1.58 -8.92 -8.18
C VAL A 71 -2.46 -8.96 -9.42
N ARG A 72 -3.58 -8.24 -9.37
CA ARG A 72 -4.55 -8.13 -10.47
C ARG A 72 -5.17 -6.74 -10.52
N VAL A 73 -5.68 -6.38 -11.70
CA VAL A 73 -6.34 -5.10 -11.94
C VAL A 73 -7.72 -5.32 -12.53
N ALA A 74 -8.67 -4.50 -12.09
CA ALA A 74 -10.00 -4.39 -12.67
C ALA A 74 -10.38 -2.92 -12.86
N GLY A 75 -11.34 -2.68 -13.77
CA GLY A 75 -11.80 -1.34 -14.10
C GLY A 75 -10.84 -0.56 -15.01
N ILE A 76 -11.32 0.56 -15.54
CA ILE A 76 -10.56 1.44 -16.44
C ILE A 76 -10.50 2.85 -15.83
N ALA A 77 -11.64 3.38 -15.37
CA ALA A 77 -11.73 4.62 -14.61
C ALA A 77 -13.05 4.62 -13.80
N PRO A 78 -13.04 4.30 -12.50
CA PRO A 78 -11.87 4.05 -11.64
C PRO A 78 -11.13 2.73 -11.94
N ILE A 79 -9.81 2.74 -11.76
CA ILE A 79 -8.94 1.55 -11.81
C ILE A 79 -8.74 1.01 -10.40
N TYR A 80 -8.72 -0.31 -10.25
CA TYR A 80 -8.59 -1.02 -8.98
C TYR A 80 -7.44 -2.02 -9.07
N LEU A 81 -6.34 -1.73 -8.39
CA LEU A 81 -5.21 -2.65 -8.22
C LEU A 81 -5.41 -3.44 -6.93
N GLU A 82 -5.58 -4.76 -7.03
CA GLU A 82 -5.75 -5.66 -5.89
C GLU A 82 -4.56 -6.61 -5.77
N PHE A 83 -4.16 -6.90 -4.53
CA PHE A 83 -3.16 -7.89 -4.19
C PHE A 83 -3.42 -8.46 -2.79
N LEU A 84 -2.76 -9.57 -2.47
CA LEU A 84 -2.73 -10.12 -1.12
C LEU A 84 -1.40 -9.72 -0.47
N PRO A 85 -1.40 -9.00 0.66
CA PRO A 85 -0.17 -8.70 1.39
C PRO A 85 0.34 -9.96 2.10
N THR A 86 1.65 -10.12 2.19
CA THR A 86 2.28 -11.12 3.04
C THR A 86 2.94 -10.45 4.25
N LYS A 87 2.77 -11.02 5.43
CA LYS A 87 3.49 -10.58 6.64
C LYS A 87 4.71 -11.44 6.96
N ASP A 88 4.70 -12.68 6.50
CA ASP A 88 5.74 -13.68 6.77
C ASP A 88 5.61 -14.82 5.75
N GLY A 89 6.56 -15.75 5.76
CA GLY A 89 6.52 -16.92 4.90
C GLY A 89 7.74 -17.78 5.10
N GLY A 90 7.76 -18.93 4.46
CA GLY A 90 8.85 -19.86 4.65
C GLY A 90 8.84 -20.99 3.65
N ARG A 91 9.65 -21.99 3.93
CA ARG A 91 9.62 -23.25 3.20
C ARG A 91 8.91 -24.31 4.03
N TYR A 92 8.03 -25.07 3.41
CA TYR A 92 7.46 -26.24 4.05
C TYR A 92 8.37 -27.45 3.80
N ARG A 93 8.33 -28.41 4.71
CA ARG A 93 9.00 -29.69 4.53
C ARG A 93 8.23 -30.55 3.52
N ALA A 94 8.93 -31.12 2.54
CA ALA A 94 8.32 -31.99 1.52
C ALA A 94 8.63 -33.50 1.69
N VAL A 95 9.47 -33.85 2.66
CA VAL A 95 9.86 -35.23 2.96
C VAL A 95 9.70 -35.49 4.45
N SER A 96 9.28 -36.69 4.84
CA SER A 96 8.96 -37.00 6.24
C SER A 96 10.08 -36.63 7.23
N SER A 97 9.74 -36.05 8.37
CA SER A 97 10.64 -35.83 9.51
C SER A 97 10.38 -36.81 10.65
N THR A 98 11.44 -37.07 11.41
CA THR A 98 11.40 -37.76 12.71
C THR A 98 12.26 -36.96 13.70
N PRO A 99 11.72 -36.52 14.85
CA PRO A 99 10.34 -36.69 15.31
C PRO A 99 9.32 -35.89 14.47
N ASP A 100 8.09 -36.39 14.37
CA ASP A 100 6.99 -35.69 13.68
C ASP A 100 6.52 -34.51 14.53
N VAL A 101 6.79 -33.29 14.06
CA VAL A 101 6.36 -32.03 14.72
C VAL A 101 4.85 -31.81 14.65
N CYS A 102 4.15 -32.55 13.80
CA CYS A 102 2.70 -32.52 13.63
C CYS A 102 2.00 -33.70 14.35
N ALA A 103 2.73 -34.46 15.19
CA ALA A 103 2.18 -35.58 15.93
C ALA A 103 1.00 -35.14 16.81
N GLY A 104 -0.14 -35.83 16.68
CA GLY A 104 -1.36 -35.54 17.43
C GLY A 104 -2.27 -34.45 16.84
N VAL A 105 -1.89 -33.81 15.72
CA VAL A 105 -2.78 -32.90 14.99
C VAL A 105 -3.81 -33.70 14.19
N ALA A 106 -5.09 -33.39 14.37
CA ALA A 106 -6.18 -34.06 13.66
C ALA A 106 -6.14 -33.75 12.15
N GLY A 107 -6.16 -34.79 11.31
CA GLY A 107 -6.10 -34.67 9.85
C GLY A 107 -4.69 -34.66 9.26
N ASN A 108 -3.63 -34.63 10.07
CA ASN A 108 -2.25 -34.70 9.60
C ASN A 108 -1.93 -36.06 8.96
N ALA A 109 -1.10 -36.07 7.91
CA ALA A 109 -0.56 -37.27 7.27
C ALA A 109 0.51 -38.01 8.11
N GLY A 110 0.94 -37.45 9.25
CA GLY A 110 1.76 -38.13 10.26
C GLY A 110 3.26 -38.13 9.97
N SER A 111 3.76 -37.10 9.26
CA SER A 111 5.14 -37.09 8.78
C SER A 111 5.86 -35.74 8.86
N GLY A 112 5.20 -34.68 9.35
CA GLY A 112 5.73 -33.31 9.31
C GLY A 112 5.97 -32.75 7.89
N ALA A 113 5.79 -33.55 6.84
CA ALA A 113 5.87 -33.11 5.46
C ALA A 113 4.47 -32.73 4.95
N LEU A 114 4.40 -31.65 4.17
CA LEU A 114 3.17 -31.28 3.48
C LEU A 114 2.85 -32.28 2.36
N VAL A 115 1.74 -32.99 2.50
CA VAL A 115 1.21 -33.94 1.52
C VAL A 115 0.02 -33.33 0.78
N PHE A 116 0.15 -33.23 -0.54
CA PHE A 116 -0.92 -32.73 -1.41
C PHE A 116 -1.92 -33.82 -1.77
N ASP A 117 -3.11 -33.43 -2.22
CA ASP A 117 -4.19 -34.34 -2.65
C ASP A 117 -4.69 -35.27 -1.53
N GLY A 118 -4.66 -34.77 -0.30
CA GLY A 118 -5.09 -35.46 0.90
C GLY A 118 -5.65 -34.48 1.93
N ALA A 119 -6.07 -35.03 3.07
CA ALA A 119 -6.61 -34.23 4.18
C ALA A 119 -5.52 -33.58 5.05
N ASP A 120 -4.27 -33.54 4.60
CA ASP A 120 -3.13 -33.16 5.42
C ASP A 120 -3.25 -31.73 5.97
N THR A 121 -3.44 -31.61 7.28
CA THR A 121 -3.72 -30.35 7.98
C THR A 121 -2.51 -29.79 8.71
N CYS A 122 -1.32 -30.36 8.58
CA CYS A 122 -0.14 -29.84 9.27
C CYS A 122 1.15 -30.10 8.50
N PHE A 123 2.04 -29.11 8.50
CA PHE A 123 3.38 -29.28 7.95
C PHE A 123 4.44 -28.54 8.78
N GLU A 124 5.66 -29.06 8.75
CA GLU A 124 6.83 -28.45 9.38
C GLU A 124 7.33 -27.27 8.54
N ILE A 125 7.72 -26.21 9.24
CA ILE A 125 8.35 -25.03 8.66
C ILE A 125 9.86 -25.22 8.73
N LEU A 126 10.51 -25.13 7.58
CA LEU A 126 11.96 -25.17 7.47
C LEU A 126 12.53 -23.76 7.68
N GLY A 127 13.21 -23.57 8.81
CA GLY A 127 13.89 -22.32 9.15
C GLY A 127 13.43 -21.76 10.50
N PRO A 128 13.49 -20.42 10.69
CA PRO A 128 13.02 -19.80 11.92
C PRO A 128 11.51 -20.00 12.10
N ALA A 129 11.07 -19.92 13.35
CA ALA A 129 9.65 -19.97 13.68
C ALA A 129 8.91 -18.78 13.05
N VAL A 130 7.73 -19.03 12.50
CA VAL A 130 6.85 -18.02 11.90
C VAL A 130 5.80 -17.61 12.93
N SER A 131 5.56 -16.30 13.06
CA SER A 131 4.57 -15.79 14.00
C SER A 131 3.18 -15.80 13.37
N PHE A 132 2.27 -16.64 13.89
CA PHE A 132 0.89 -16.74 13.42
C PHE A 132 -0.10 -16.06 14.37
N VAL A 133 -1.18 -15.57 13.78
CA VAL A 133 -2.41 -15.21 14.46
C VAL A 133 -3.50 -16.19 14.00
N VAL A 134 -4.44 -16.53 14.90
CA VAL A 134 -5.60 -17.34 14.53
C VAL A 134 -6.34 -16.69 13.37
N ASP A 135 -6.77 -17.50 12.40
CA ASP A 135 -7.40 -17.07 11.15
C ASP A 135 -6.50 -16.28 10.19
N ASP A 136 -5.18 -16.26 10.37
CA ASP A 136 -4.27 -15.95 9.26
C ASP A 136 -4.55 -16.88 8.07
N ARG A 137 -4.13 -16.49 6.86
CA ARG A 137 -4.20 -17.37 5.70
C ARG A 137 -2.82 -17.79 5.24
N ILE A 138 -2.72 -19.04 4.85
CA ILE A 138 -1.53 -19.64 4.29
C ILE A 138 -1.79 -19.87 2.80
N VAL A 139 -0.91 -19.34 1.97
CA VAL A 139 -0.91 -19.56 0.52
C VAL A 139 0.19 -20.53 0.16
N VAL A 140 -0.12 -21.52 -0.68
CA VAL A 140 0.86 -22.46 -1.24
C VAL A 140 0.56 -22.62 -2.73
N GLY A 141 1.60 -22.59 -3.58
CA GLY A 141 1.46 -22.87 -5.01
C GLY A 141 0.78 -21.76 -5.81
N SER A 142 0.79 -20.51 -5.34
CA SER A 142 0.26 -19.35 -6.06
C SER A 142 0.93 -19.10 -7.42
N THR A 143 2.18 -19.53 -7.57
CA THR A 143 2.96 -19.46 -8.81
C THR A 143 2.67 -20.60 -9.79
N GLN A 144 1.90 -21.61 -9.38
CA GLN A 144 1.57 -22.73 -10.24
C GLN A 144 0.54 -22.34 -11.32
N PRO A 145 0.57 -22.96 -12.51
CA PRO A 145 -0.40 -22.70 -13.56
C PRO A 145 -1.83 -22.89 -13.07
N GLY A 146 -2.67 -21.86 -13.21
CA GLY A 146 -4.06 -21.89 -12.74
C GLY A 146 -4.24 -21.76 -11.23
N GLY A 147 -3.16 -21.56 -10.46
CA GLY A 147 -3.22 -21.28 -9.04
C GLY A 147 -3.84 -19.91 -8.76
N ASN A 148 -5.00 -19.89 -8.08
CA ASN A 148 -5.63 -18.66 -7.62
C ASN A 148 -5.39 -18.47 -6.12
N PRO A 149 -4.56 -17.50 -5.69
CA PRO A 149 -4.26 -17.28 -4.27
C PRO A 149 -5.42 -16.67 -3.49
N TYR A 150 -6.53 -16.29 -4.15
CA TYR A 150 -7.75 -15.80 -3.49
C TYR A 150 -8.79 -16.90 -3.25
N ASP A 151 -8.61 -18.09 -3.85
CA ASP A 151 -9.60 -19.15 -3.78
C ASP A 151 -9.46 -19.95 -2.48
N THR A 152 -10.52 -19.92 -1.67
CA THR A 152 -10.62 -20.62 -0.37
C THR A 152 -11.28 -22.00 -0.49
N ALA A 153 -11.74 -22.38 -1.68
CA ALA A 153 -12.28 -23.72 -1.91
C ALA A 153 -11.20 -24.80 -1.75
N ALA A 154 -11.61 -26.06 -1.63
CA ALA A 154 -10.70 -27.20 -1.52
C ALA A 154 -9.71 -27.31 -2.72
N THR A 155 -10.09 -26.79 -3.90
CA THR A 155 -9.24 -26.73 -5.09
C THR A 155 -8.37 -25.47 -5.16
N GLY A 156 -8.57 -24.52 -4.24
CA GLY A 156 -7.87 -23.25 -4.21
C GLY A 156 -6.52 -23.32 -3.49
N MET A 157 -5.75 -22.24 -3.59
CA MET A 157 -4.38 -22.12 -3.08
C MET A 157 -4.29 -21.45 -1.71
N LEU A 158 -5.43 -21.19 -1.06
CA LEU A 158 -5.51 -20.44 0.20
C LEU A 158 -6.15 -21.31 1.29
N ARG A 159 -5.50 -21.41 2.46
CA ARG A 159 -5.99 -22.14 3.64
C ARG A 159 -5.99 -21.29 4.87
N ARG A 160 -6.87 -21.60 5.81
CA ARG A 160 -6.93 -20.90 7.09
C ARG A 160 -5.98 -21.54 8.08
N TYR A 161 -5.19 -20.72 8.74
CA TYR A 161 -4.41 -21.15 9.88
C TYR A 161 -5.33 -21.45 11.06
N ALA A 162 -5.24 -22.67 11.58
CA ALA A 162 -6.09 -23.22 12.65
C ALA A 162 -5.30 -23.61 13.91
N GLY A 163 -4.00 -23.30 13.97
CA GLY A 163 -3.14 -23.58 15.11
C GLY A 163 -3.16 -22.48 16.19
N ALA A 164 -2.23 -22.60 17.14
CA ALA A 164 -2.06 -21.63 18.22
C ALA A 164 -1.35 -20.35 17.73
N ALA A 165 -1.75 -19.20 18.26
CA ALA A 165 -1.07 -17.93 17.97
C ALA A 165 0.36 -17.89 18.56
N GLY A 166 1.21 -17.04 17.99
CA GLY A 166 2.61 -16.87 18.39
C GLY A 166 3.59 -17.53 17.42
N ALA A 167 4.86 -17.64 17.83
CA ALA A 167 5.92 -18.22 17.02
C ALA A 167 5.78 -19.76 16.96
N GLN A 168 5.61 -20.30 15.75
CA GLN A 168 5.40 -21.73 15.51
C GLN A 168 6.44 -22.27 14.53
N VAL A 169 6.83 -23.52 14.76
CA VAL A 169 7.73 -24.29 13.86
C VAL A 169 6.96 -25.23 12.93
N SER A 170 5.64 -25.30 13.09
CA SER A 170 4.72 -26.00 12.21
C SER A 170 3.51 -25.13 11.92
N ALA A 171 2.94 -25.30 10.74
CA ALA A 171 1.71 -24.65 10.34
C ALA A 171 0.57 -25.67 10.40
N VAL A 172 -0.49 -25.34 11.15
CA VAL A 172 -1.73 -26.13 11.20
C VAL A 172 -2.79 -25.41 10.38
N ILE A 173 -3.34 -26.08 9.38
CA ILE A 173 -4.34 -25.56 8.44
C ILE A 173 -5.68 -26.27 8.59
N ASP A 174 -6.77 -25.61 8.18
CA ASP A 174 -8.12 -26.15 8.30
C ASP A 174 -8.48 -27.24 7.28
N SER A 175 -7.76 -27.31 6.16
CA SER A 175 -7.91 -28.35 5.14
C SER A 175 -6.64 -28.48 4.29
N GLY A 176 -6.41 -29.66 3.71
CA GLY A 176 -5.25 -29.93 2.87
C GLY A 176 -5.26 -29.20 1.52
N PHE A 177 -4.10 -29.15 0.87
CA PHE A 177 -3.92 -28.50 -0.44
C PHE A 177 -4.11 -29.49 -1.61
N PRO A 178 -4.62 -29.04 -2.76
CA PRO A 178 -4.79 -29.88 -3.94
C PRO A 178 -3.43 -30.19 -4.59
N LEU A 179 -3.36 -31.23 -5.42
CA LEU A 179 -2.14 -31.58 -6.15
C LEU A 179 -1.58 -30.42 -7.00
N ALA A 180 -2.46 -29.58 -7.53
CA ALA A 180 -2.08 -28.40 -8.34
C ALA A 180 -1.30 -27.33 -7.54
N ALA A 181 -1.34 -27.36 -6.21
CA ALA A 181 -0.58 -26.46 -5.34
C ALA A 181 0.88 -26.90 -5.17
N THR A 182 1.25 -28.09 -5.65
CA THR A 182 2.60 -28.63 -5.50
C THR A 182 3.62 -27.73 -6.19
N ASP A 183 4.47 -27.08 -5.40
CA ASP A 183 5.54 -26.23 -5.91
C ASP A 183 6.92 -26.84 -5.63
N THR A 184 7.75 -26.86 -6.67
CA THR A 184 9.18 -27.22 -6.59
C THR A 184 9.97 -26.33 -5.63
N SER A 185 9.56 -25.07 -5.45
CA SER A 185 10.24 -24.15 -4.53
C SER A 185 9.95 -24.45 -3.05
N GLN A 186 8.90 -25.24 -2.78
CA GLN A 186 8.44 -25.65 -1.46
C GLN A 186 8.14 -24.47 -0.54
N ARG A 187 7.52 -23.41 -1.07
CA ARG A 187 7.26 -22.16 -0.34
C ARG A 187 5.81 -22.02 0.09
N PHE A 188 5.62 -21.24 1.14
CA PHE A 188 4.32 -20.75 1.56
C PHE A 188 4.42 -19.28 1.98
N GLU A 189 3.33 -18.55 1.80
CA GLU A 189 3.18 -17.17 2.24
C GLU A 189 2.09 -17.05 3.30
N VAL A 190 2.21 -16.10 4.22
CA VAL A 190 1.24 -15.85 5.28
C VAL A 190 0.57 -14.49 5.08
N VAL A 191 -0.70 -14.52 4.70
CA VAL A 191 -1.55 -13.34 4.58
C VAL A 191 -2.18 -13.05 5.95
N PRO A 192 -1.98 -11.85 6.50
CA PRO A 192 -2.46 -11.53 7.84
C PRO A 192 -3.98 -11.35 7.89
N VAL A 193 -4.60 -11.84 8.97
CA VAL A 193 -6.06 -11.83 9.16
C VAL A 193 -6.68 -10.43 9.17
N ASP A 194 -5.95 -9.42 9.61
CA ASP A 194 -6.40 -8.03 9.77
C ASP A 194 -6.34 -7.22 8.46
N GLN A 195 -5.54 -7.66 7.47
CA GLN A 195 -5.47 -7.01 6.16
C GLN A 195 -6.24 -7.75 5.08
N ARG A 196 -6.14 -9.09 4.99
CA ARG A 196 -6.74 -9.87 3.88
C ARG A 196 -6.42 -9.21 2.52
N ALA A 197 -7.34 -9.25 1.53
CA ALA A 197 -7.13 -8.55 0.28
C ALA A 197 -7.05 -7.03 0.45
N VAL A 198 -6.08 -6.41 -0.24
CA VAL A 198 -5.83 -4.96 -0.27
C VAL A 198 -6.06 -4.46 -1.68
N THR A 199 -6.75 -3.32 -1.81
CA THR A 199 -6.97 -2.66 -3.10
C THR A 199 -6.61 -1.19 -3.06
N TYR A 200 -5.83 -0.75 -4.03
CA TYR A 200 -5.64 0.67 -4.34
C TYR A 200 -6.58 1.05 -5.47
N ALA A 201 -7.39 2.09 -5.24
CA ALA A 201 -8.31 2.60 -6.24
C ALA A 201 -8.09 4.09 -6.48
N CYS A 202 -8.07 4.47 -7.76
CA CYS A 202 -8.12 5.86 -8.17
C CYS A 202 -9.57 6.24 -8.43
N ILE A 203 -10.18 6.97 -7.49
CA ILE A 203 -11.60 7.33 -7.52
C ILE A 203 -11.80 8.84 -7.74
N GLY A 204 -13.01 9.23 -8.10
CA GLY A 204 -13.38 10.62 -8.39
C GLY A 204 -13.22 10.97 -9.87
N THR A 205 -13.31 12.26 -10.18
CA THR A 205 -13.22 12.76 -11.55
C THR A 205 -11.75 12.91 -11.95
N LEU A 206 -11.29 12.11 -12.89
CA LEU A 206 -9.93 12.16 -13.44
C LEU A 206 -9.92 12.94 -14.76
N GLY A 207 -8.78 13.57 -15.08
CA GLY A 207 -8.56 14.32 -16.32
C GLY A 207 -9.12 15.74 -16.32
N THR A 208 -9.68 16.20 -15.21
CA THR A 208 -10.24 17.56 -15.08
C THR A 208 -9.76 18.24 -13.81
N LEU A 209 -9.55 19.56 -13.90
CA LEU A 209 -9.22 20.42 -12.75
C LEU A 209 -10.49 21.06 -12.17
N ASP A 210 -10.47 21.35 -10.88
CA ASP A 210 -11.49 22.18 -10.24
C ASP A 210 -11.26 23.68 -10.49
N THR A 211 -12.09 24.55 -9.90
CA THR A 211 -11.97 26.01 -10.05
C THR A 211 -10.68 26.60 -9.46
N ASN A 212 -10.00 25.87 -8.58
CA ASN A 212 -8.72 26.25 -8.00
C ASN A 212 -7.54 25.69 -8.79
N GLY A 213 -7.78 24.96 -9.88
CA GLY A 213 -6.74 24.29 -10.65
C GLY A 213 -6.24 22.99 -10.00
N ASP A 214 -7.00 22.40 -9.08
CA ASP A 214 -6.64 21.17 -8.39
C ASP A 214 -7.25 19.94 -9.07
N GLY A 215 -6.55 18.80 -8.99
CA GLY A 215 -7.12 17.51 -9.39
C GLY A 215 -8.33 17.14 -8.52
N GLN A 216 -9.31 16.46 -9.10
CA GLN A 216 -10.54 16.08 -8.39
C GLN A 216 -10.54 14.62 -7.91
N GLY A 217 -9.56 13.83 -8.33
CA GLY A 217 -9.42 12.44 -7.96
C GLY A 217 -8.78 12.24 -6.58
N LYS A 218 -8.92 11.03 -6.08
CA LYS A 218 -8.32 10.55 -4.82
C LYS A 218 -7.74 9.16 -5.03
N LEU A 219 -6.59 8.90 -4.40
CA LEU A 219 -6.05 7.56 -4.23
C LEU A 219 -6.56 7.01 -2.90
N VAL A 220 -7.31 5.92 -2.94
CA VAL A 220 -7.89 5.28 -1.76
C VAL A 220 -7.39 3.84 -1.64
N ARG A 221 -6.96 3.48 -0.44
CA ARG A 221 -6.60 2.11 -0.08
C ARG A 221 -7.79 1.46 0.63
N TYR A 222 -8.20 0.29 0.18
CA TYR A 222 -9.19 -0.59 0.80
C TYR A 222 -8.48 -1.83 1.35
N TRP A 223 -8.94 -2.37 2.46
CA TRP A 223 -8.42 -3.62 3.02
C TRP A 223 -9.49 -4.34 3.85
N ASN A 224 -9.21 -5.59 4.19
CA ASN A 224 -10.02 -6.43 5.08
C ASN A 224 -11.46 -6.65 4.62
N TYR A 225 -11.70 -6.67 3.31
CA TYR A 225 -13.02 -6.97 2.74
C TYR A 225 -13.18 -8.45 2.34
N GLY A 226 -12.26 -9.31 2.78
CA GLY A 226 -12.31 -10.76 2.54
C GLY A 226 -11.41 -11.22 1.39
N PHE A 227 -11.73 -12.40 0.86
CA PHE A 227 -11.06 -13.03 -0.27
C PHE A 227 -12.11 -13.34 -1.33
N ASN A 228 -11.93 -12.82 -2.54
CA ASN A 228 -12.88 -13.00 -3.62
C ASN A 228 -12.16 -13.61 -4.83
N SER A 229 -12.61 -14.78 -5.30
CA SER A 229 -11.96 -15.43 -6.45
C SER A 229 -12.02 -14.54 -7.70
N ALA A 230 -13.12 -13.80 -7.89
CA ALA A 230 -13.23 -12.70 -8.84
C ALA A 230 -13.00 -11.35 -8.13
N GLN A 231 -12.23 -10.46 -8.74
CA GLN A 231 -11.96 -9.13 -8.18
C GLN A 231 -13.28 -8.34 -8.05
N VAL A 232 -13.49 -7.75 -6.87
CA VAL A 232 -14.65 -6.90 -6.59
C VAL A 232 -14.23 -5.45 -6.75
N ALA A 233 -14.85 -4.74 -7.69
CA ALA A 233 -14.51 -3.37 -8.07
C ALA A 233 -15.80 -2.53 -8.21
N PRO A 234 -16.13 -1.62 -7.28
CA PRO A 234 -15.39 -1.30 -6.05
C PRO A 234 -15.49 -2.40 -4.97
N PRO A 235 -14.46 -2.55 -4.11
CA PRO A 235 -14.54 -3.44 -2.95
C PRO A 235 -15.76 -3.13 -2.06
N VAL A 236 -16.39 -4.17 -1.52
CA VAL A 236 -17.58 -4.06 -0.67
C VAL A 236 -17.25 -4.56 0.74
N GLY A 237 -17.54 -3.75 1.75
CA GLY A 237 -17.17 -4.04 3.14
C GLY A 237 -15.71 -3.71 3.46
N GLY A 238 -15.23 -4.19 4.61
CA GLY A 238 -13.88 -3.92 5.10
C GLY A 238 -13.66 -2.47 5.54
N SER A 239 -12.41 -2.02 5.40
CA SER A 239 -11.92 -0.71 5.81
C SER A 239 -11.33 0.04 4.62
N SER A 240 -11.33 1.38 4.68
CA SER A 240 -10.72 2.21 3.64
C SER A 240 -10.10 3.49 4.20
N ALA A 241 -9.09 4.02 3.51
CA ALA A 241 -8.44 5.29 3.84
C ALA A 241 -7.96 6.00 2.58
N VAL A 242 -8.12 7.33 2.57
CA VAL A 242 -7.56 8.20 1.52
C VAL A 242 -6.07 8.35 1.76
N LEU A 243 -5.26 8.02 0.77
CA LEU A 243 -3.80 8.16 0.81
C LEU A 243 -3.32 9.47 0.21
N ALA A 244 -3.96 9.87 -0.89
CA ALA A 244 -3.66 11.13 -1.56
C ALA A 244 -4.95 11.75 -2.11
N ASN A 245 -4.97 13.07 -2.12
CA ASN A 245 -5.97 13.89 -2.79
C ASN A 245 -5.33 14.61 -3.98
N LYS A 246 -6.16 15.32 -4.76
CA LYS A 246 -5.70 16.11 -5.90
C LYS A 246 -5.10 15.29 -7.05
N LEU A 247 -5.57 14.06 -7.19
CA LEU A 247 -5.19 13.18 -8.29
C LEU A 247 -5.83 13.69 -9.59
N TYR A 248 -5.01 13.90 -10.61
CA TYR A 248 -5.43 14.34 -11.93
C TYR A 248 -5.59 13.17 -12.88
N THR A 249 -4.59 12.30 -13.01
CA THR A 249 -4.70 11.05 -13.79
C THR A 249 -4.08 9.88 -13.04
N CYS A 250 -4.52 8.69 -13.40
CA CYS A 250 -4.03 7.45 -12.81
C CYS A 250 -3.97 6.37 -13.89
N GLY A 251 -2.77 5.87 -14.15
CA GLY A 251 -2.50 4.72 -15.00
C GLY A 251 -1.81 3.65 -14.17
N ILE A 252 -2.37 2.45 -14.16
CA ILE A 252 -1.75 1.28 -13.55
C ILE A 252 -1.73 0.19 -14.60
N VAL A 253 -0.54 -0.33 -14.87
CA VAL A 253 -0.33 -1.43 -15.82
C VAL A 253 0.34 -2.57 -15.07
N VAL A 254 -0.21 -3.77 -15.20
CA VAL A 254 0.34 -4.98 -14.59
C VAL A 254 0.71 -5.95 -15.69
N ASP A 255 1.99 -6.31 -15.73
CA ASP A 255 2.51 -7.43 -16.49
C ASP A 255 2.72 -8.61 -15.55
N GLN A 256 1.68 -9.45 -15.44
CA GLN A 256 1.71 -10.64 -14.60
C GLN A 256 2.77 -11.66 -15.06
N SER A 257 3.13 -11.67 -16.34
CA SER A 257 4.13 -12.61 -16.88
C SER A 257 5.55 -12.29 -16.42
N ARG A 258 5.81 -11.02 -16.11
CA ARG A 258 7.12 -10.52 -15.65
C ARG A 258 7.13 -10.12 -14.18
N GLY A 259 5.99 -10.24 -13.48
CA GLY A 259 5.83 -9.76 -12.11
C GLY A 259 6.10 -8.26 -11.98
N LEU A 260 5.83 -7.49 -13.04
CA LEU A 260 6.13 -6.07 -13.13
C LEU A 260 4.83 -5.27 -13.04
N ILE A 261 4.86 -4.21 -12.23
CA ILE A 261 3.77 -3.26 -12.10
C ILE A 261 4.33 -1.88 -12.41
N ALA A 262 3.76 -1.21 -13.41
CA ALA A 262 4.08 0.16 -13.76
C ALA A 262 2.93 1.06 -13.31
N ASN A 263 3.24 1.96 -12.38
CA ASN A 263 2.30 2.95 -11.87
C ASN A 263 2.68 4.34 -12.40
N THR A 264 1.70 5.02 -12.98
CA THR A 264 1.81 6.41 -13.43
C THR A 264 0.71 7.21 -12.74
N LEU A 265 1.09 8.05 -11.79
CA LEU A 265 0.16 8.93 -11.07
C LEU A 265 0.48 10.38 -11.40
N GLN A 266 -0.55 11.17 -11.70
CA GLN A 266 -0.41 12.61 -11.85
C GLN A 266 -1.25 13.34 -10.83
N PHE A 267 -0.65 14.33 -10.17
CA PHE A 267 -1.33 15.19 -9.21
C PHE A 267 -1.36 16.60 -9.76
N ALA A 268 -2.45 17.32 -9.51
CA ALA A 268 -2.58 18.72 -9.94
C ALA A 268 -2.97 19.63 -8.80
N ARG A 269 -2.30 20.78 -8.68
CA ARG A 269 -2.68 21.86 -7.75
C ARG A 269 -2.39 23.20 -8.41
N ALA A 270 -3.30 24.16 -8.28
CA ALA A 270 -3.10 25.50 -8.85
C ALA A 270 -2.72 25.49 -10.35
N SER A 271 -3.26 24.54 -11.12
CA SER A 271 -2.97 24.28 -12.55
C SER A 271 -1.56 23.77 -12.86
N GLU A 272 -0.76 23.47 -11.85
CA GLU A 272 0.50 22.76 -11.98
C GLU A 272 0.27 21.26 -11.89
N VAL A 273 0.90 20.49 -12.76
CA VAL A 273 0.78 19.02 -12.82
C VAL A 273 2.15 18.39 -12.54
N ILE A 274 2.19 17.51 -11.55
CA ILE A 274 3.34 16.66 -11.26
C ILE A 274 3.01 15.25 -11.72
N SER A 275 3.92 14.64 -12.48
CA SER A 275 3.79 13.26 -12.95
C SER A 275 4.85 12.40 -12.30
N LEU A 276 4.42 11.28 -11.72
CA LEU A 276 5.31 10.30 -11.10
C LEU A 276 5.14 8.98 -11.82
N TYR A 277 6.27 8.34 -12.09
CA TYR A 277 6.36 7.03 -12.72
C TYR A 277 7.18 6.11 -11.84
N GLN A 278 6.67 4.90 -11.61
CA GLN A 278 7.38 3.90 -10.85
C GLN A 278 7.11 2.49 -11.36
N GLU A 279 8.20 1.72 -11.48
CA GLU A 279 8.15 0.28 -11.72
C GLU A 279 8.42 -0.46 -10.42
N ILE A 280 7.54 -1.42 -10.11
CA ILE A 280 7.62 -2.25 -8.92
C ILE A 280 7.73 -3.70 -9.38
N HIS A 281 8.76 -4.39 -8.90
CA HIS A 281 8.89 -5.83 -9.06
C HIS A 281 8.22 -6.52 -7.88
N VAL A 282 7.27 -7.41 -8.17
CA VAL A 282 6.71 -8.28 -7.13
C VAL A 282 7.74 -9.34 -6.82
N HIS A 283 8.37 -9.25 -5.65
CA HIS A 283 9.37 -10.21 -5.23
C HIS A 283 8.72 -11.57 -4.97
N SER A 284 9.29 -12.63 -5.56
CA SER A 284 8.87 -14.00 -5.30
C SER A 284 9.44 -14.59 -4.00
N SER A 285 10.10 -13.78 -3.17
CA SER A 285 10.76 -14.21 -1.93
C SER A 285 10.26 -13.40 -0.74
N PRO A 286 9.73 -14.04 0.32
CA PRO A 286 9.46 -13.34 1.57
C PRO A 286 10.77 -12.82 2.16
N THR A 287 10.78 -11.55 2.55
CA THR A 287 11.88 -10.93 3.29
C THR A 287 11.93 -11.56 4.67
N ILE A 288 12.88 -12.47 4.90
CA ILE A 288 13.12 -13.04 6.22
C ILE A 288 13.63 -11.92 7.13
N HIS A 289 12.76 -11.38 7.98
CA HIS A 289 13.19 -10.49 9.05
C HIS A 289 13.87 -11.34 10.13
N VAL A 290 15.21 -11.42 10.05
CA VAL A 290 16.01 -11.93 11.16
C VAL A 290 15.91 -10.92 12.29
N HIS A 291 14.99 -11.14 13.23
CA HIS A 291 15.06 -10.48 14.53
C HIS A 291 16.23 -11.07 15.31
N ASN A 292 17.40 -10.43 15.18
CA ASN A 292 18.43 -10.52 16.20
C ASN A 292 17.90 -9.78 17.43
N THR A 293 17.26 -10.50 18.34
CA THR A 293 17.14 -10.02 19.72
C THR A 293 18.48 -10.24 20.42
N PRO A 294 18.99 -9.25 21.19
CA PRO A 294 20.24 -9.38 21.95
C PRO A 294 20.16 -10.42 23.07
#